data_AF-A0A9R0T9Z5-F1
#
_entry.id   AF-A0A9R0T9Z5-F1
#
_cell.length_a   1.000
_cell.length_b   1.000
_cell.length_c   1.000
_cell.angle_alpha   90.00
_cell.angle_beta   90.00
_cell.angle_gamma   90.00
#
_symmetry.space_group_name_H-M   'P 1'
#
loop_
_entity.id
_entity.type
_entity.pdbx_description
1 polymer ?
#
loop_
_entity_poly.entity_id
_entity_poly.type
_entity_poly.pdbx_seq_one_letter_code
_entity_poly.pdbx_strand_id
1 'polypeptide(L)'
;MLGIRILCGAPPATASAPPPRGRCSAPEKSGRAFLLGVPAAVSLSLVLWSTPVSAGILSGSTGLESVPAPPMPRLEFLDKWNAENQRKYAENDSRFKSSKVLKELLERSKQNKEKNEREIQDKYCLRGAEWGVGDCSTVGMTDQEKEDFITELKKRVGE
;
A
#
# COMPACT_ATOMS: atom_id res chain seq x y z
N MET A 1 -18.00 17.83 56.55
CA MET A 1 -16.65 17.41 56.98
C MET A 1 -15.75 17.39 55.75
N LEU A 2 -14.69 18.22 55.78
CA LEU A 2 -13.43 18.24 55.02
C LEU A 2 -13.39 17.55 53.62
N GLY A 3 -12.86 18.12 52.55
CA GLY A 3 -12.03 19.32 52.38
C GLY A 3 -11.21 19.21 51.07
N ILE A 4 -10.79 20.39 50.57
CA ILE A 4 -9.52 20.66 49.87
C ILE A 4 -9.39 20.27 48.37
N ARG A 5 -9.33 21.33 47.53
CA ARG A 5 -8.75 21.38 46.18
C ARG A 5 -7.23 21.21 46.22
N ILE A 6 -6.57 20.77 45.13
CA ILE A 6 -5.31 21.34 44.60
C ILE A 6 -5.03 20.78 43.19
N LEU A 7 -4.62 21.70 42.29
CA LEU A 7 -4.03 21.48 40.96
C LEU A 7 -2.53 21.12 41.08
N CYS A 8 -2.01 20.28 40.18
CA CYS A 8 -0.62 20.27 39.68
C CYS A 8 -0.57 19.20 38.57
N GLY A 9 -0.06 19.42 37.37
CA GLY A 9 1.12 20.17 36.97
C GLY A 9 1.99 19.19 36.19
N ALA A 10 1.98 19.27 34.86
CA ALA A 10 2.81 18.44 33.98
C ALA A 10 4.28 18.92 34.01
N PRO A 11 5.27 18.01 34.07
CA PRO A 11 6.66 18.34 33.73
C PRO A 11 7.03 17.97 32.28
N PRO A 12 8.08 18.60 31.70
CA PRO A 12 8.34 18.63 30.26
C PRO A 12 9.35 17.57 29.74
N ALA A 13 9.50 17.56 28.41
CA ALA A 13 10.24 16.66 27.53
C ALA A 13 11.70 16.32 27.90
N THR A 14 12.13 15.11 27.55
CA THR A 14 13.54 14.77 27.25
C THR A 14 13.63 13.83 26.03
N ALA A 15 14.53 14.19 25.12
CA ALA A 15 14.85 13.50 23.87
C ALA A 15 15.67 12.22 24.12
N SER A 16 15.46 11.17 23.30
CA SER A 16 16.26 9.95 23.32
C SER A 16 16.84 9.59 21.94
N ALA A 17 18.07 9.07 21.97
CA ALA A 17 19.07 8.92 20.91
C ALA A 17 18.89 7.69 19.98
N PRO A 18 19.63 7.56 18.85
CA PRO A 18 19.47 6.46 17.88
C PRO A 18 20.28 5.18 18.22
N PRO A 19 19.92 4.01 17.63
CA PRO A 19 20.51 2.70 17.99
C PRO A 19 21.86 2.37 17.31
N PRO A 20 22.64 1.41 17.85
CA PRO A 20 24.05 1.18 17.48
C PRO A 20 24.26 0.23 16.27
N ARG A 21 25.39 0.46 15.57
CA ARG A 21 25.92 -0.33 14.44
C ARG A 21 26.64 -1.60 14.91
N GLY A 22 26.26 -2.75 14.34
CA GLY A 22 26.94 -4.03 14.50
C GLY A 22 28.18 -4.17 13.61
N ARG A 23 29.22 -4.80 14.18
CA ARG A 23 30.60 -4.89 13.72
C ARG A 23 30.84 -6.07 12.76
N CYS A 24 31.68 -5.90 11.75
CA CYS A 24 32.13 -6.95 10.83
C CYS A 24 33.26 -7.80 11.44
N SER A 25 33.23 -9.11 11.22
CA SER A 25 34.36 -10.02 11.46
C SER A 25 34.79 -10.63 10.12
N ALA A 26 36.06 -10.52 9.79
CA ALA A 26 36.70 -11.22 8.68
C ALA A 26 37.18 -12.61 9.13
N PRO A 27 37.26 -13.61 8.24
CA PRO A 27 38.14 -14.74 8.44
C PRO A 27 39.33 -14.75 7.48
N GLU A 28 40.40 -15.33 8.00
CA GLU A 28 41.74 -15.46 7.47
C GLU A 28 41.89 -16.38 6.26
N LYS A 29 43.09 -16.29 5.68
CA LYS A 29 43.58 -16.92 4.46
C LYS A 29 43.79 -18.44 4.64
N SER A 30 43.13 -19.23 3.80
CA SER A 30 43.57 -20.57 3.36
C SER A 30 42.93 -20.80 2.00
N GLY A 31 43.62 -20.80 0.87
CA GLY A 31 44.84 -21.54 0.60
C GLY A 31 44.67 -22.33 -0.71
N ARG A 32 44.24 -21.64 -1.78
CA ARG A 32 44.54 -21.89 -3.20
C ARG A 32 44.30 -23.25 -3.87
N ALA A 33 43.89 -24.31 -3.17
CA ALA A 33 43.65 -25.64 -3.78
C ALA A 33 42.20 -25.88 -4.22
N PHE A 34 41.22 -25.14 -3.68
CA PHE A 34 39.80 -25.38 -3.95
C PHE A 34 39.27 -24.69 -5.21
N LEU A 35 40.03 -23.73 -5.78
CA LEU A 35 39.53 -22.90 -6.89
C LEU A 35 39.74 -23.50 -8.28
N LEU A 36 40.61 -24.52 -8.45
CA LEU A 36 40.85 -25.14 -9.75
C LEU A 36 40.02 -26.42 -9.99
N GLY A 37 39.59 -27.13 -8.94
CA GLY A 37 38.85 -28.40 -9.08
C GLY A 37 37.35 -28.22 -9.32
N VAL A 38 36.76 -27.15 -8.78
CA VAL A 38 35.32 -26.87 -8.88
C VAL A 38 34.87 -26.61 -10.33
N PRO A 39 35.54 -25.78 -11.16
CA PRO A 39 35.03 -25.49 -12.49
C PRO A 39 35.10 -26.72 -13.42
N ALA A 40 36.14 -27.55 -13.32
CA ALA A 40 36.29 -28.74 -14.17
C ALA A 40 35.22 -29.81 -13.89
N ALA A 41 34.88 -30.03 -12.62
CA ALA A 41 33.84 -30.99 -12.22
C ALA A 41 32.43 -30.53 -12.61
N VAL A 42 32.17 -29.22 -12.58
CA VAL A 42 30.88 -28.65 -13.01
C VAL A 42 30.72 -28.73 -14.53
N SER A 43 31.78 -28.49 -15.31
CA SER A 43 31.74 -28.61 -16.77
C SER A 43 31.53 -30.05 -17.25
N LEU A 44 32.18 -31.04 -16.62
CA LEU A 44 31.95 -32.47 -16.93
C LEU A 44 30.53 -32.92 -16.55
N SER A 45 30.00 -32.41 -15.44
CA SER A 45 28.61 -32.67 -15.03
C SER A 45 27.60 -32.05 -16.00
N LEU A 46 27.86 -30.87 -16.56
CA LEU A 46 27.00 -30.24 -17.58
C LEU A 46 27.01 -31.00 -18.91
N VAL A 47 28.16 -31.54 -19.33
CA VAL A 47 28.29 -32.33 -20.57
C VAL A 47 27.66 -33.73 -20.43
N LEU A 48 27.81 -34.38 -19.27
CA LEU A 48 27.14 -35.67 -19.02
C LEU A 48 25.65 -35.53 -18.71
N TRP A 49 25.20 -34.38 -18.17
CA TRP A 49 23.79 -34.08 -17.95
C TRP A 49 23.09 -33.55 -19.20
N SER A 50 23.83 -33.01 -20.18
CA SER A 50 23.25 -32.66 -21.48
C SER A 50 22.93 -33.93 -22.25
N THR A 51 21.76 -34.51 -22.00
CA THR A 51 21.08 -35.27 -23.05
C THR A 51 20.88 -34.29 -24.21
N PRO A 52 21.43 -34.55 -25.40
CA PRO A 52 21.16 -33.69 -26.54
C PRO A 52 19.69 -33.89 -26.91
N VAL A 53 18.81 -33.01 -26.41
CA VAL A 53 17.49 -32.87 -27.01
C VAL A 53 17.73 -32.19 -28.35
N SER A 54 17.90 -33.03 -29.36
CA SER A 54 17.87 -32.63 -30.76
C SER A 54 16.52 -31.97 -31.02
N ALA A 55 16.48 -30.64 -30.97
CA ALA A 55 15.45 -29.88 -31.66
C ALA A 55 15.70 -30.07 -33.18
N GLY A 56 15.29 -31.21 -33.74
CA GLY A 56 15.58 -31.50 -35.14
C GLY A 56 15.16 -32.85 -35.73
N ILE A 57 14.44 -33.75 -35.03
CA ILE A 57 13.91 -35.00 -35.66
C ILE A 57 12.45 -35.33 -35.25
N LEU A 58 11.78 -34.45 -34.49
CA LEU A 58 10.35 -34.55 -34.18
C LEU A 58 9.54 -33.30 -34.60
N SER A 59 10.14 -32.42 -35.41
CA SER A 59 9.43 -31.30 -36.08
C SER A 59 8.61 -31.84 -37.25
N GLY A 60 7.67 -32.72 -36.92
CA GLY A 60 6.90 -33.54 -37.86
C GLY A 60 6.00 -34.55 -37.15
N SER A 61 6.26 -34.86 -35.87
CA SER A 61 5.19 -35.41 -35.03
C SER A 61 4.23 -34.26 -34.76
N THR A 62 3.02 -34.38 -35.29
CA THR A 62 1.85 -33.68 -34.75
C THR A 62 2.05 -33.59 -33.24
N GLY A 63 2.15 -32.37 -32.71
CA GLY A 63 2.25 -32.18 -31.27
C GLY A 63 1.14 -32.99 -30.60
N LEU A 64 1.30 -33.29 -29.31
CA LEU A 64 0.14 -33.63 -28.49
C LEU A 64 -0.82 -32.44 -28.59
N GLU A 65 -1.62 -32.43 -29.66
CA GLU A 65 -2.76 -31.59 -29.87
C GLU A 65 -3.55 -31.80 -28.60
N SER A 66 -3.63 -30.74 -27.79
CA SER A 66 -4.23 -30.76 -26.45
C SER A 66 -5.53 -31.54 -26.53
N VAL A 67 -5.49 -32.84 -26.20
CA VAL A 67 -6.66 -33.69 -26.25
C VAL A 67 -7.63 -33.03 -25.30
N PRO A 68 -8.78 -32.53 -25.79
CA PRO A 68 -9.67 -31.74 -24.96
C PRO A 68 -10.01 -32.61 -23.75
N ALA A 69 -9.71 -32.06 -22.57
CA ALA A 69 -9.86 -32.79 -21.33
C ALA A 69 -11.27 -33.39 -21.30
N PRO A 70 -11.40 -34.71 -21.05
CA PRO A 70 -12.72 -35.33 -20.99
C PRO A 70 -13.59 -34.54 -20.00
N PRO A 71 -14.85 -34.24 -20.37
CA PRO A 71 -15.69 -33.40 -19.53
C PRO A 71 -15.78 -34.04 -18.15
N MET A 72 -15.34 -33.32 -17.13
CA MET A 72 -15.46 -33.82 -15.77
C MET A 72 -16.94 -34.10 -15.49
N PRO A 73 -17.27 -35.26 -14.91
CA PRO A 73 -18.65 -35.59 -14.60
C PRO A 73 -19.20 -34.49 -13.71
N ARG A 74 -20.22 -33.79 -14.20
CA ARG A 74 -20.88 -32.75 -13.41
C ARG A 74 -21.65 -33.43 -12.31
N LEU A 75 -21.07 -33.36 -11.12
CA LEU A 75 -21.71 -33.85 -9.93
C LEU A 75 -22.75 -32.80 -9.54
N GLU A 76 -24.02 -33.10 -9.86
CA GLU A 76 -25.17 -32.23 -9.57
C GLU A 76 -25.24 -31.74 -8.11
N PHE A 77 -24.66 -32.50 -7.17
CA PHE A 77 -24.57 -32.08 -5.78
C PHE A 77 -23.50 -30.99 -5.55
N LEU A 78 -22.35 -31.05 -6.24
CA LEU A 78 -21.29 -30.05 -6.11
C LEU A 78 -21.75 -28.72 -6.69
N ASP A 79 -22.45 -28.75 -7.82
CA ASP A 79 -22.97 -27.55 -8.46
C ASP A 79 -24.05 -26.89 -7.58
N LYS A 80 -24.96 -27.68 -6.99
CA LYS A 80 -25.94 -27.18 -6.01
C LYS A 80 -25.27 -26.64 -4.75
N TRP A 81 -24.30 -27.35 -4.19
CA TRP A 81 -23.56 -26.93 -2.99
C TRP A 81 -22.77 -25.64 -3.22
N ASN A 82 -22.08 -25.53 -4.37
CA ASN A 82 -21.35 -24.32 -4.74
C ASN A 82 -22.31 -23.14 -4.96
N ALA A 83 -23.42 -23.36 -5.66
CA ALA A 83 -24.45 -22.34 -5.86
C ALA A 83 -25.08 -21.88 -4.53
N GLU A 84 -25.36 -22.78 -3.59
CA GLU A 84 -25.86 -22.43 -2.26
C GLU A 84 -24.83 -21.65 -1.43
N ASN A 85 -23.55 -22.01 -1.50
CA ASN A 85 -22.51 -21.26 -0.81
C ASN A 85 -22.34 -19.86 -1.41
N GLN A 86 -22.28 -19.73 -2.73
CA GLN A 86 -22.25 -18.43 -3.41
C GLN A 86 -23.44 -17.55 -3.02
N ARG A 87 -24.64 -18.14 -2.95
CA ARG A 87 -25.85 -17.43 -2.47
C ARG A 87 -25.68 -16.96 -1.03
N LYS A 88 -25.21 -17.81 -0.12
CA LYS A 88 -24.93 -17.43 1.27
C LYS A 88 -23.93 -16.28 1.38
N TYR A 89 -22.86 -16.28 0.57
CA TYR A 89 -21.90 -15.17 0.54
C TYR A 89 -22.54 -13.87 0.03
N ALA A 90 -23.32 -13.94 -1.06
CA ALA A 90 -23.99 -12.77 -1.63
C ALA A 90 -25.07 -12.20 -0.68
N GLU A 91 -25.83 -13.07 -0.01
CA GLU A 91 -26.79 -12.67 1.02
C GLU A 91 -26.09 -12.02 2.22
N ASN A 92 -24.97 -12.58 2.68
CA ASN A 92 -24.24 -12.01 3.79
C ASN A 92 -23.61 -10.65 3.41
N ASP A 93 -23.00 -10.55 2.24
CA ASP A 93 -22.45 -9.31 1.71
C ASP A 93 -23.53 -8.23 1.53
N SER A 94 -24.71 -8.58 1.02
CA SER A 94 -25.83 -7.63 0.92
C SER A 94 -26.35 -7.20 2.30
N ARG A 95 -26.42 -8.11 3.28
CA ARG A 95 -26.73 -7.78 4.68
C ARG A 95 -25.71 -6.81 5.26
N PHE A 96 -24.41 -7.07 5.07
CA PHE A 96 -23.34 -6.16 5.51
C PHE A 96 -23.41 -4.79 4.82
N LYS A 97 -23.61 -4.75 3.50
CA LYS A 97 -23.80 -3.50 2.73
C LYS A 97 -25.03 -2.72 3.16
N SER A 98 -26.10 -3.42 3.53
CA SER A 98 -27.33 -2.81 4.03
C SER A 98 -27.23 -2.34 5.48
N SER A 99 -26.24 -2.82 6.23
CA SER A 99 -26.08 -2.52 7.66
C SER A 99 -25.93 -1.02 7.90
N LYS A 100 -26.53 -0.55 8.99
CA LYS A 100 -26.51 0.87 9.38
C LYS A 100 -25.08 1.38 9.58
N VAL A 101 -24.24 0.58 10.22
CA VAL A 101 -22.86 0.93 10.56
C VAL A 101 -22.02 1.18 9.30
N LEU A 102 -22.10 0.29 8.29
CA LEU A 102 -21.33 0.47 7.06
C LEU A 102 -21.76 1.73 6.30
N LYS A 103 -23.07 1.96 6.19
CA LYS A 103 -23.61 3.16 5.52
C LYS A 103 -23.15 4.44 6.20
N GLU A 104 -23.21 4.48 7.53
CA GLU A 104 -22.76 5.63 8.31
C GLU A 104 -21.25 5.88 8.13
N LEU A 105 -20.42 4.83 8.20
CA LEU A 105 -18.97 4.95 8.02
C LEU A 105 -18.61 5.41 6.60
N LEU A 106 -19.32 4.93 5.59
CA LEU A 106 -19.10 5.31 4.20
C LEU A 106 -19.50 6.77 3.95
N GLU A 107 -20.62 7.22 4.53
CA GLU A 107 -21.05 8.61 4.48
C GLU A 107 -20.05 9.53 5.21
N ARG A 108 -19.62 9.16 6.42
CA ARG A 108 -18.59 9.88 7.17
C ARG A 108 -17.26 9.94 6.43
N SER A 109 -16.84 8.85 5.79
CA SER A 109 -15.60 8.83 5.01
C SER A 109 -15.65 9.78 3.83
N LYS A 110 -16.78 9.83 3.10
CA LYS A 110 -16.99 10.79 2.00
C LYS A 110 -16.95 12.23 2.50
N GLN A 111 -17.70 12.53 3.56
CA GLN A 111 -17.72 13.87 4.15
C GLN A 111 -16.34 14.30 4.66
N ASN A 112 -15.59 13.39 5.28
CA ASN A 112 -14.23 13.67 5.78
C ASN A 112 -13.25 13.92 4.63
N LYS A 113 -13.37 13.20 3.52
CA LYS A 113 -12.56 13.44 2.32
C LYS A 113 -12.79 14.85 1.77
N GLU A 114 -14.05 15.24 1.56
CA GLU A 114 -14.41 16.56 1.04
C GLU A 114 -14.04 17.70 2.01
N LYS A 115 -14.15 17.47 3.32
CA LYS A 115 -13.71 18.43 4.34
C LYS A 115 -12.19 18.60 4.31
N ASN A 116 -11.44 17.49 4.31
CA ASN A 116 -9.99 17.52 4.28
C ASN A 116 -9.46 18.15 2.98
N GLU A 117 -10.07 17.86 1.83
CA GLU A 117 -9.71 18.51 0.56
C GLU A 117 -9.90 20.03 0.63
N ARG A 118 -11.04 20.51 1.16
CA ARG A 118 -11.29 21.95 1.36
C ARG A 118 -10.34 22.59 2.36
N GLU A 119 -10.16 21.99 3.53
CA GLU A 119 -9.25 22.50 4.57
C GLU A 119 -7.81 22.62 4.06
N ILE A 120 -7.36 21.64 3.26
CA ILE A 120 -6.04 21.67 2.65
C ILE A 120 -5.95 22.81 1.61
N GLN A 121 -6.95 22.92 0.73
CA GLN A 121 -7.00 24.00 -0.27
C GLN A 121 -7.03 25.38 0.39
N ASP A 122 -7.85 25.57 1.43
CA ASP A 122 -7.96 26.83 2.16
C ASP A 122 -6.62 27.20 2.82
N LYS A 123 -5.89 26.24 3.40
CA LYS A 123 -4.54 26.46 3.96
C LYS A 123 -3.51 26.85 2.89
N TYR A 124 -3.54 26.19 1.73
CA TYR A 124 -2.66 26.57 0.61
C TYR A 124 -3.01 27.94 0.05
N CYS A 125 -4.30 28.25 -0.05
CA CYS A 125 -4.80 29.52 -0.55
C CYS A 125 -4.45 30.67 0.40
N LEU A 126 -4.57 30.47 1.71
CA LEU A 126 -4.17 31.42 2.74
C LEU A 126 -2.67 31.73 2.65
N ARG A 127 -1.83 30.70 2.57
CA ARG A 127 -0.38 30.90 2.35
C ARG A 127 -0.10 31.59 1.01
N GLY A 128 -0.80 31.22 -0.06
CA GLY A 128 -0.65 31.86 -1.37
C GLY A 128 -1.02 33.35 -1.35
N ALA A 129 -2.10 33.70 -0.64
CA ALA A 129 -2.57 35.07 -0.49
C ALA A 129 -1.63 35.94 0.36
N GLU A 130 -1.03 35.37 1.41
CA GLU A 130 -0.02 36.04 2.24
C GLU A 130 1.26 36.34 1.46
N TRP A 131 1.72 35.38 0.66
CA TRP A 131 2.99 35.48 -0.08
C TRP A 131 2.81 36.09 -1.48
N GLY A 132 1.58 36.24 -1.95
CA GLY A 132 1.25 36.81 -3.26
C GLY A 132 1.61 35.91 -4.44
N VAL A 133 1.60 34.58 -4.28
CA VAL A 133 2.02 33.63 -5.34
C VAL A 133 0.97 32.54 -5.55
N GLY A 134 0.70 32.21 -6.82
CA GLY A 134 -0.17 31.12 -7.25
C GLY A 134 -1.59 31.53 -7.63
N ASP A 135 -2.47 30.55 -7.83
CA ASP A 135 -3.86 30.77 -8.29
C ASP A 135 -4.73 31.55 -7.28
N CYS A 136 -4.30 31.61 -6.02
CA CYS A 136 -4.92 32.39 -4.94
C CYS A 136 -4.20 33.72 -4.66
N SER A 137 -3.36 34.22 -5.57
CA SER A 137 -2.62 35.46 -5.33
C SER A 137 -3.56 36.66 -5.23
N THR A 138 -3.32 37.52 -4.25
CA THR A 138 -3.99 38.81 -4.09
C THR A 138 -3.27 39.94 -4.83
N VAL A 139 -2.36 39.60 -5.74
CA VAL A 139 -1.57 40.56 -6.52
C VAL A 139 -2.51 41.28 -7.49
N GLY A 140 -2.70 42.59 -7.28
CA GLY A 140 -3.60 43.42 -8.07
C GLY A 140 -4.93 43.77 -7.38
N MET A 141 -5.19 43.22 -6.19
CA MET A 141 -6.26 43.72 -5.30
C MET A 141 -5.80 44.98 -4.56
N THR A 142 -6.73 45.81 -4.10
CA THR A 142 -6.41 46.88 -3.16
C THR A 142 -6.00 46.30 -1.80
N ASP A 143 -5.22 47.05 -1.01
CA ASP A 143 -4.76 46.57 0.30
C ASP A 143 -5.94 46.21 1.23
N GLN A 144 -7.06 46.91 1.12
CA GLN A 144 -8.26 46.61 1.91
C GLN A 144 -8.90 45.28 1.49
N GLU A 145 -9.10 45.06 0.19
CA GLU A 145 -9.69 43.83 -0.35
C GLU A 145 -8.80 42.60 -0.05
N LYS A 146 -7.48 42.79 -0.06
CA LYS A 146 -6.52 41.75 0.30
C LYS A 146 -6.69 41.32 1.76
N GLU A 147 -6.74 42.27 2.69
CA GLU A 147 -6.89 41.95 4.11
C GLU A 147 -8.25 41.32 4.40
N ASP A 148 -9.32 41.82 3.77
CA ASP A 148 -10.66 41.23 3.90
C ASP A 148 -10.67 39.77 3.43
N PHE A 149 -10.08 39.48 2.26
CA PHE A 149 -9.94 38.12 1.73
C PHE A 149 -9.14 37.20 2.66
N ILE A 150 -8.01 37.68 3.20
CA ILE A 150 -7.19 36.91 4.15
C ILE A 150 -7.96 36.64 5.44
N THR A 151 -8.76 37.60 5.95
CA THR A 151 -9.57 37.37 7.15
C THR A 151 -10.67 36.35 6.92
N GLU A 152 -11.28 36.30 5.73
CA GLU A 152 -12.25 35.27 5.37
C GLU A 152 -11.62 33.88 5.32
N LEU A 153 -10.41 33.77 4.76
CA LEU A 153 -9.67 32.50 4.73
C LEU A 153 -9.26 32.05 6.13
N LYS A 154 -8.78 32.95 6.99
CA LYS A 154 -8.44 32.65 8.40
C LYS A 154 -9.63 32.10 9.17
N LYS A 155 -10.81 32.72 9.01
CA LYS A 155 -12.09 32.23 9.58
C LYS A 155 -12.44 30.81 9.13
N ARG A 156 -12.13 30.42 7.88
CA ARG A 156 -12.40 29.07 7.35
C ARG A 156 -11.42 28.03 7.89
N VAL A 157 -10.15 28.40 8.04
CA VAL A 157 -9.09 27.53 8.58
C VAL A 157 -9.19 27.40 10.10
N GLY A 158 -9.81 28.37 10.79
CA GLY A 158 -9.97 28.40 12.23
C GLY A 158 -8.81 29.09 12.97
N GLU A 159 -8.09 29.99 12.29
CA GLU A 159 -7.05 30.87 12.83
C GLU A 159 -7.55 32.28 13.12
#